data_AF-A0A397JEK8-F1
#
_entry.id   AF-A0A397JEK8-F1
#
_cell.length_a   1.000
_cell.length_b   1.000
_cell.length_c   1.000
_cell.angle_alpha   90.00
_cell.angle_beta   90.00
_cell.angle_gamma   90.00
#
_symmetry.space_group_name_H-M   'P 1'
#
loop_
_entity.id
_entity.type
_entity.pdbx_description
1 polymer ?
#
loop_
_entity_poly.entity_id
_entity_poly.type
_entity_poly.pdbx_seq_one_letter_code
_entity_poly.pdbx_strand_id
1 'polypeptide(L)'
;MKINSKEYWSTSKRMAFYRCPYILRTGEVCNRECYHPKGCKVHRDSPICYPCKEYGCVKFTSSDYGYCDPHAQKHRRKEYRHQKKLEKLAQKLEALGKNV
;
A
#
# COMPACT_ATOMS: atom_id res chain seq x y z
N MET A 1 -40.25 -25.09 -41.63
CA MET A 1 -40.26 -23.65 -41.29
C MET A 1 -38.82 -23.14 -41.29
N LYS A 2 -38.48 -22.21 -42.18
CA LYS A 2 -37.13 -21.67 -42.34
C LYS A 2 -36.91 -20.59 -41.28
N ILE A 3 -36.11 -20.88 -40.26
CA ILE A 3 -35.71 -19.86 -39.28
C ILE A 3 -34.63 -19.01 -39.95
N ASN A 4 -34.95 -17.74 -40.16
CA ASN A 4 -34.14 -16.76 -40.88
C ASN A 4 -32.95 -16.34 -39.99
N SER A 5 -31.73 -16.63 -40.40
CA SER A 5 -30.51 -16.47 -39.58
C SER A 5 -29.99 -15.03 -39.50
N LYS A 6 -30.79 -14.01 -39.84
CA LYS A 6 -30.33 -12.63 -40.09
C LYS A 6 -30.86 -11.56 -39.12
N GLU A 7 -31.53 -11.93 -38.03
CA GLU A 7 -32.08 -10.96 -37.06
C GLU A 7 -31.74 -11.28 -35.59
N TYR A 8 -30.54 -11.78 -35.32
CA TYR A 8 -30.02 -11.87 -33.94
C TYR A 8 -28.61 -11.29 -33.82
N TRP A 9 -28.44 -10.08 -34.36
CA TRP A 9 -27.27 -9.22 -34.08
C TRP A 9 -27.71 -7.94 -33.36
N SER A 10 -28.60 -8.08 -32.37
CA SER A 10 -28.81 -7.02 -31.37
C SER A 10 -27.66 -7.05 -30.37
N THR A 11 -26.60 -6.32 -30.71
CA THR A 11 -25.76 -5.48 -29.84
C THR A 11 -26.04 -5.52 -28.33
N SER A 12 -25.84 -6.66 -27.69
CA SER A 12 -25.61 -6.69 -26.25
C SER A 12 -24.11 -6.58 -26.05
N LYS A 13 -23.59 -5.35 -26.16
CA LYS A 13 -22.26 -5.00 -25.69
C LYS A 13 -22.28 -5.30 -24.19
N ARG A 14 -21.92 -6.53 -23.80
CA ARG A 14 -21.73 -6.92 -22.40
C ARG A 14 -20.77 -5.90 -21.81
N MET A 15 -21.30 -4.91 -21.10
CA MET A 15 -20.48 -4.04 -20.27
C MET A 15 -19.80 -4.98 -19.29
N ALA A 16 -18.50 -5.21 -19.50
CA ALA A 16 -17.74 -6.05 -18.60
C ALA A 16 -17.75 -5.34 -17.24
N PHE A 17 -18.57 -5.85 -16.31
CA PHE A 17 -18.57 -5.41 -14.94
C PHE A 17 -17.36 -6.06 -14.26
N TYR A 18 -16.36 -5.24 -13.96
CA TYR A 18 -15.20 -5.62 -13.16
C TYR A 18 -15.52 -5.44 -11.68
N ARG A 19 -14.90 -6.24 -10.82
CA ARG A 19 -14.89 -5.99 -9.38
C ARG A 19 -13.63 -5.23 -9.01
N CYS A 20 -13.77 -4.20 -8.19
CA CYS A 20 -12.62 -3.41 -7.76
C CYS A 20 -11.67 -4.25 -6.90
N PRO A 21 -10.40 -4.47 -7.33
CA PRO A 21 -9.46 -5.35 -6.63
C PRO A 21 -8.74 -4.66 -5.47
N TYR A 22 -9.07 -3.40 -5.17
CA TYR A 22 -8.36 -2.60 -4.19
C TYR A 22 -8.53 -3.15 -2.77
N ILE A 23 -7.42 -3.35 -2.07
CA ILE A 23 -7.39 -3.79 -0.67
C ILE A 23 -7.41 -2.55 0.23
N LEU A 24 -8.41 -2.47 1.10
CA LEU A 24 -8.53 -1.42 2.10
C LEU A 24 -7.46 -1.58 3.19
N ARG A 25 -7.25 -0.53 3.98
CA ARG A 25 -6.35 -0.59 5.15
C ARG A 25 -6.76 -1.66 6.19
N THR A 26 -8.04 -2.05 6.19
CA THR A 26 -8.57 -3.15 7.00
C THR A 26 -8.16 -4.53 6.50
N GLY A 27 -7.63 -4.64 5.28
CA GLY A 27 -7.35 -5.91 4.59
C GLY A 27 -8.53 -6.44 3.77
N GLU A 28 -9.69 -5.78 3.82
CA GLU A 28 -10.85 -6.15 3.02
C GLU A 28 -10.71 -5.66 1.57
N VAL A 29 -11.15 -6.47 0.63
CA VAL A 29 -11.19 -6.08 -0.78
C VAL A 29 -12.44 -5.25 -1.04
N CYS A 30 -12.29 -4.11 -1.70
CA CYS A 30 -13.38 -3.18 -2.01
C CYS A 30 -14.54 -3.88 -2.76
N ASN A 31 -14.24 -4.70 -3.76
CA ASN A 31 -15.19 -5.55 -4.49
C ASN A 31 -16.41 -4.85 -5.12
N ARG A 32 -16.44 -3.51 -5.15
CA ARG A 32 -17.49 -2.73 -5.81
C ARG A 32 -17.46 -2.97 -7.31
N GLU A 33 -18.63 -3.10 -7.90
CA GLU A 33 -18.80 -3.20 -9.34
C GLU A 33 -18.33 -1.91 -10.02
N CYS A 34 -17.57 -2.07 -11.10
CA CYS A 34 -17.01 -0.96 -11.85
C CYS A 34 -16.82 -1.34 -13.31
N TYR A 35 -16.77 -0.33 -14.17
CA TYR A 35 -16.58 -0.52 -15.62
C TYR A 35 -15.11 -0.52 -16.04
N HIS A 36 -14.18 -0.43 -15.08
CA HIS A 36 -12.76 -0.23 -15.36
C HIS A 36 -11.92 -1.34 -14.72
N PRO A 37 -11.01 -2.00 -15.46
CA PRO A 37 -10.26 -3.16 -14.97
C PRO A 37 -9.32 -2.84 -13.81
N LYS A 38 -8.80 -1.60 -13.75
CA LYS A 38 -7.92 -1.15 -12.64
C LYS A 38 -8.65 -0.95 -11.30
N GLY A 39 -9.98 -0.85 -11.29
CA GLY A 39 -10.77 -0.60 -10.08
C GLY A 39 -11.79 0.51 -10.23
N CYS A 40 -12.55 0.74 -9.16
CA CYS A 40 -13.59 1.77 -9.14
C CYS A 40 -12.99 3.19 -9.23
N LYS A 41 -13.83 4.18 -9.53
CA LYS A 41 -13.41 5.58 -9.70
C LYS A 41 -12.56 6.12 -8.54
N VAL A 42 -12.84 5.67 -7.31
CA VAL A 42 -12.09 6.07 -6.10
C VAL A 42 -10.71 5.41 -6.03
N HIS A 43 -10.59 4.16 -6.47
CA HIS A 43 -9.39 3.35 -6.28
C HIS A 43 -8.51 3.21 -7.52
N ARG A 44 -8.97 3.64 -8.70
CA ARG A 44 -8.21 3.54 -9.94
C ARG A 44 -6.83 4.22 -9.86
N ASP A 45 -6.76 5.34 -9.14
CA ASP A 45 -5.54 6.13 -8.95
C ASP A 45 -5.02 6.07 -7.50
N SER A 46 -5.61 5.21 -6.67
CA SER A 46 -5.16 5.02 -5.29
C SER A 46 -3.90 4.14 -5.24
N PRO A 47 -2.94 4.44 -4.35
CA PRO A 47 -1.78 3.58 -4.13
C PRO A 47 -2.20 2.18 -3.65
N ILE A 48 -1.54 1.14 -4.15
CA ILE A 48 -1.82 -0.24 -3.75
C ILE A 48 -1.42 -0.42 -2.28
N CYS A 49 -2.33 -0.98 -1.49
CA CYS A 49 -2.05 -1.38 -0.11
C CYS A 49 -1.43 -2.78 -0.06
N TYR A 50 -0.49 -2.98 0.85
CA TYR A 50 0.17 -4.26 1.10
C TYR A 50 0.36 -4.48 2.61
N PRO A 51 0.55 -5.73 3.07
CA PRO A 51 0.68 -6.01 4.50
C PRO A 51 1.93 -5.35 5.10
N CYS A 52 1.81 -4.86 6.33
CA CYS A 52 2.94 -4.30 7.08
C CYS A 52 4.06 -5.33 7.24
N LYS A 53 5.31 -4.92 6.99
CA LYS A 53 6.51 -5.77 7.13
C LYS A 53 6.85 -6.18 8.57
N GLU A 54 6.19 -5.61 9.59
CA GLU A 54 6.47 -5.97 10.99
C GLU A 54 5.84 -7.34 11.27
N TYR A 55 6.63 -8.27 11.79
CA TYR A 55 6.18 -9.61 12.13
C TYR A 55 4.99 -9.58 13.09
N GLY A 56 3.92 -10.31 12.75
CA GLY A 56 2.67 -10.37 13.52
C GLY A 56 1.73 -9.18 13.32
N CYS A 57 2.04 -8.22 12.43
CA CYS A 57 1.15 -7.11 12.11
C CYS A 57 0.19 -7.45 10.96
N VAL A 58 -1.11 -7.38 11.21
CA VAL A 58 -2.16 -7.64 10.21
C VAL A 58 -2.59 -6.36 9.46
N LYS A 59 -1.99 -5.21 9.79
CA LYS A 59 -2.36 -3.92 9.16
C LYS A 59 -1.82 -3.83 7.74
N PHE A 60 -2.63 -3.30 6.85
CA PHE A 60 -2.20 -2.94 5.50
C PHE A 60 -1.71 -1.49 5.47
N THR A 61 -0.69 -1.25 4.65
CA THR A 61 -0.07 0.06 4.46
C THR A 61 0.12 0.32 2.98
N SER A 62 0.01 1.59 2.61
CA SER A 62 0.34 2.12 1.29
C SER A 62 1.63 2.95 1.32
N SER A 63 2.29 3.03 2.49
CA SER A 63 3.50 3.84 2.68
C SER A 63 4.72 3.09 2.16
N ASP A 64 5.45 3.67 1.22
CA ASP A 64 6.67 3.11 0.59
C ASP A 64 7.69 2.48 1.56
N TYR A 65 7.76 2.97 2.80
CA TYR A 65 8.60 2.39 3.86
C TYR A 65 8.30 0.92 4.19
N GLY A 66 7.13 0.40 3.84
CA GLY A 66 6.79 -0.99 4.12
C GLY A 66 6.04 -1.22 5.44
N TYR A 67 5.85 -0.17 6.24
CA TYR A 67 5.31 -0.26 7.60
C TYR A 67 4.00 0.52 7.75
N CYS A 68 3.14 0.08 8.65
CA CYS A 68 2.03 0.92 9.12
C CYS A 68 2.56 2.08 9.97
N ASP A 69 1.82 3.18 10.05
CA ASP A 69 2.29 4.42 10.70
C ASP A 69 2.89 4.22 12.12
N PRO A 70 2.27 3.40 13.01
CA PRO A 70 2.85 3.14 14.33
C PRO A 70 4.23 2.46 14.26
N HIS A 71 4.40 1.50 13.36
CA HIS A 71 5.67 0.78 13.20
C HIS A 71 6.72 1.63 12.49
N ALA A 72 6.34 2.41 11.48
CA ALA A 72 7.22 3.39 10.86
C ALA A 72 7.75 4.38 11.91
N GLN A 73 6.86 4.89 12.78
CA GLN A 73 7.26 5.80 13.86
C GLN A 73 8.18 5.11 14.89
N LYS A 74 7.90 3.85 15.26
CA LYS A 74 8.75 3.06 16.16
C LYS A 74 10.17 2.91 15.61
N HIS A 75 10.32 2.57 14.33
CA HIS A 75 11.63 2.44 13.68
C HIS A 75 12.37 3.77 13.63
N ARG A 76 11.73 4.85 13.18
CA ARG A 76 12.34 6.20 13.19
C ARG A 76 12.81 6.63 14.59
N ARG A 77 12.03 6.34 15.64
CA ARG A 77 12.43 6.63 17.03
C ARG A 77 13.66 5.82 17.47
N LYS A 78 13.78 4.57 17.05
CA LYS A 78 14.97 3.73 17.35
C LYS A 78 16.21 4.27 16.65
N GLU A 79 16.10 4.60 15.36
CA GLU A 79 17.19 5.18 14.57
C GLU A 79 17.66 6.50 15.18
N TYR A 80 16.74 7.39 15.54
CA TYR A 80 17.06 8.65 16.21
C TYR A 80 17.82 8.44 17.52
N ARG A 81 17.36 7.49 18.37
CA ARG A 81 18.06 7.15 19.62
C ARG A 81 19.46 6.60 19.36
N HIS A 82 19.62 5.79 18.33
CA HIS A 82 20.91 5.23 17.95
C HIS A 82 21.88 6.32 17.47
N GLN A 83 21.43 7.20 16.57
CA GLN A 83 22.21 8.36 16.10
C GLN A 83 22.64 9.25 17.27
N LYS A 84 21.72 9.59 18.19
CA LYS A 84 22.05 10.38 19.38
C LYS A 84 23.08 9.71 20.29
N LYS A 85 23.10 8.38 20.36
CA LYS A 85 24.13 7.65 21.13
C LYS A 85 25.50 7.73 20.44
N LEU A 86 25.53 7.62 19.11
CA LEU A 86 26.76 7.74 18.32
C LEU A 86 27.34 9.16 18.39
N GLU A 87 26.50 10.19 18.25
CA GLU A 87 26.92 11.60 18.41
C GLU A 87 27.56 11.86 19.77
N LYS A 88 26.94 11.36 20.85
CA LYS A 88 27.51 11.50 22.20
C LYS A 88 28.84 10.77 22.36
N LEU A 89 28.99 9.60 21.71
CA LEU A 89 30.25 8.86 21.74
C LEU A 89 31.33 9.61 20.96
N ALA A 90 31.00 10.14 19.77
CA ALA A 90 31.90 10.95 18.97
C ALA A 90 32.37 12.21 19.73
N GLN A 91 31.44 12.95 20.35
CA GLN A 91 31.78 14.12 21.19
C GLN A 91 32.73 13.76 22.34
N LYS A 92 32.54 12.59 22.98
CA LYS A 92 33.44 12.12 24.04
C LYS A 92 34.83 11.76 23.51
N LEU A 93 34.90 11.10 22.35
CA LEU A 93 36.18 10.76 21.71
C LEU A 93 36.94 12.03 21.30
N GLU A 94 36.25 13.02 20.71
CA GLU A 94 36.84 14.32 20.39
C GLU A 94 37.33 15.06 21.63
N ALA A 95 36.60 15.00 22.74
CA ALA A 95 37.02 15.60 24.00
C ALA A 95 38.27 14.93 24.59
N LEU A 96 38.38 13.60 24.49
CA LEU A 96 39.56 12.86 24.96
C LEU A 96 40.79 13.14 24.09
N GLY A 97 40.62 13.24 22.77
CA GLY A 97 41.72 13.54 21.84
C GLY A 97 42.28 14.97 21.95
N LYS A 98 41.57 15.90 22.60
CA LYS A 98 42.04 17.26 22.89
C LYS A 98 42.82 17.39 24.20
N ASN A 99 42.86 16.32 25.01
CA ASN A 99 43.55 16.27 26.30
C ASN A 99 44.90 15.51 26.24
N VAL A 100 45.39 15.19 25.03
CA VAL A 100 46.72 14.62 24.74
C VAL A 100 47.49 15.64 23.93
#